data_AF-G0A1H7-F1
#
_entry.id   AF-G0A1H7-F1
#
_cell.length_a   1.000
_cell.length_b   1.000
_cell.length_c   1.000
_cell.angle_alpha   90.00
_cell.angle_beta   90.00
_cell.angle_gamma   90.00
#
_symmetry.space_group_name_H-M   'P 1'
#
loop_
_entity.id
_entity.type
_entity.pdbx_description
1 polymer ?
#
loop_
_entity_poly.entity_id
_entity_poly.type
_entity_poly.pdbx_seq_one_letter_code
_entity_poly.pdbx_strand_id
1 'polypeptide(L)'
;MKQFHGVDTLCSSRQGWLTPRDLASALLDDLQDCQCRIFGCIDDDAEILLATLALLPDSLYYDAFDQRIDFIVAGPISRNDCVPLTYRLQGKVFAITGRCSMIARVCGVDLYLQRSYTGIVGDVARQKFSIDIKALLKMQKSA
;
A
#
# COMPACT_ATOMS: atom_id res chain seq x y z
N MET A 1 5.49 -4.57 -10.77
CA MET A 1 5.48 -3.12 -11.01
C MET A 1 4.22 -2.60 -10.36
N LYS A 2 4.41 -1.71 -9.40
CA LYS A 2 3.37 -1.11 -8.58
C LYS A 2 2.27 -0.50 -9.45
N GLN A 3 1.02 -0.83 -9.15
CA GLN A 3 -0.17 -0.29 -9.80
C GLN A 3 -1.00 0.50 -8.80
N PHE A 4 -1.57 1.60 -9.27
CA PHE A 4 -2.45 2.46 -8.49
C PHE A 4 -3.86 2.37 -9.07
N HIS A 5 -4.85 2.28 -8.19
CA HIS A 5 -6.25 2.09 -8.54
C HIS A 5 -7.11 3.14 -7.84
N GLY A 6 -8.24 3.53 -8.45
CA GLY A 6 -9.23 4.41 -7.83
C GLY A 6 -8.82 5.88 -7.73
N VAL A 7 -7.70 6.28 -8.34
CA VAL A 7 -7.23 7.69 -8.34
C VAL A 7 -8.24 8.60 -9.04
N ASP A 8 -8.77 8.19 -10.19
CA ASP A 8 -9.75 8.97 -10.94
C ASP A 8 -11.03 9.15 -10.14
N THR A 9 -11.51 8.09 -9.48
CA THR A 9 -12.70 8.12 -8.64
C THR A 9 -12.53 9.06 -7.44
N LEU A 10 -11.36 9.07 -6.80
CA LEU A 10 -11.05 10.05 -5.74
C LEU A 10 -11.14 11.49 -6.27
N CYS A 11 -10.59 11.73 -7.44
CA CYS A 11 -10.56 13.04 -8.08
C CYS A 11 -11.94 13.48 -8.62
N SER A 12 -12.80 12.54 -8.98
CA SER A 12 -14.12 12.78 -9.59
C SER A 12 -15.05 13.63 -8.73
N SER A 13 -14.87 13.59 -7.41
CA SER A 13 -15.68 14.33 -6.44
C SER A 13 -15.42 15.84 -6.41
N ARG A 14 -14.36 16.33 -7.08
CA ARG A 14 -13.95 17.74 -7.04
C ARG A 14 -13.98 18.37 -8.44
N GLN A 15 -14.84 19.38 -8.62
CA GLN A 15 -14.88 20.20 -9.83
C GLN A 15 -13.73 21.23 -9.81
N GLY A 16 -12.84 21.19 -10.81
CA GLY A 16 -11.77 22.19 -11.01
C GLY A 16 -10.35 21.61 -11.07
N TRP A 17 -9.35 22.50 -11.01
CA TRP A 17 -7.94 22.10 -11.00
C TRP A 17 -7.57 21.49 -9.65
N LEU A 18 -7.30 20.19 -9.62
CA LEU A 18 -6.81 19.50 -8.43
C LEU A 18 -5.40 19.98 -8.07
N THR A 19 -5.26 20.58 -6.88
CA THR A 19 -3.95 20.88 -6.30
C THR A 19 -3.38 19.64 -5.59
N PRO A 20 -2.06 19.57 -5.34
CA PRO A 20 -1.48 18.52 -4.51
C PRO A 20 -2.12 18.41 -3.13
N ARG A 21 -2.48 19.55 -2.53
CA ARG A 21 -3.13 19.55 -1.21
C ARG A 21 -4.53 18.94 -1.25
N ASP A 22 -5.27 19.16 -2.34
CA ASP A 22 -6.61 18.58 -2.52
C ASP A 22 -6.55 17.06 -2.63
N LEU A 23 -5.64 16.54 -3.47
CA LEU A 23 -5.45 15.10 -3.60
C LEU A 23 -4.95 14.48 -2.28
N ALA A 24 -4.02 15.15 -1.60
CA ALA A 24 -3.52 14.69 -0.31
C ALA A 24 -4.65 14.60 0.72
N SER A 25 -5.50 15.61 0.82
CA SER A 25 -6.66 15.59 1.72
C SER A 25 -7.62 14.44 1.40
N ALA A 26 -7.96 14.23 0.12
CA ALA A 26 -8.83 13.13 -0.28
C ALA A 26 -8.23 11.76 0.03
N LEU A 27 -6.92 11.58 -0.18
CA LEU A 27 -6.21 10.35 0.15
C LEU A 27 -6.12 10.11 1.65
N LEU A 28 -5.90 11.16 2.46
CA LEU A 28 -5.90 11.01 3.92
C LEU A 28 -7.25 10.47 4.40
N ASP A 29 -8.37 11.04 3.92
CA ASP A 29 -9.72 10.58 4.30
C ASP A 29 -10.04 9.16 3.81
N ASP A 30 -9.52 8.78 2.64
CA ASP A 30 -9.68 7.45 2.06
C ASP A 30 -8.89 6.38 2.84
N LEU A 31 -7.70 6.74 3.31
CA LEU A 31 -6.72 5.81 3.92
C LEU A 31 -6.87 5.63 5.44
N GLN A 32 -7.75 6.39 6.10
CA GLN A 32 -7.95 6.31 7.57
C GLN A 32 -8.18 4.87 8.09
N ASP A 33 -8.86 4.03 7.30
CA ASP A 33 -9.16 2.64 7.66
C ASP A 33 -8.45 1.64 6.72
N CYS A 34 -7.35 2.06 6.09
CA CYS A 34 -6.69 1.22 5.10
C CYS A 34 -6.12 -0.07 5.70
N GLN A 35 -6.08 -1.10 4.85
CA GLN A 35 -5.46 -2.39 5.14
C GLN A 35 -4.48 -2.76 4.04
N CYS A 36 -3.34 -3.32 4.44
CA CYS A 36 -2.42 -4.00 3.53
C CYS A 36 -2.55 -5.51 3.73
N ARG A 37 -2.94 -6.21 2.66
CA ARG A 37 -2.98 -7.67 2.63
C ARG A 37 -1.76 -8.18 1.89
N ILE A 38 -1.11 -9.18 2.47
CA ILE A 38 0.05 -9.87 1.89
C ILE A 38 -0.39 -11.26 1.47
N PHE A 39 -0.03 -11.66 0.26
CA PHE A 39 -0.43 -12.93 -0.31
C PHE A 39 0.76 -13.74 -0.82
N GLY A 40 0.59 -15.06 -0.81
CA GLY A 40 1.46 -16.03 -1.47
C GLY A 40 0.65 -16.96 -2.37
N CYS A 41 1.28 -18.02 -2.86
CA CYS A 41 0.65 -19.04 -3.67
C CYS A 41 1.29 -20.41 -3.38
N ILE A 42 0.52 -21.48 -3.55
CA ILE A 42 0.99 -22.88 -3.58
C ILE A 42 0.53 -23.45 -4.93
N ASP A 43 1.46 -24.05 -5.68
CA ASP A 43 1.20 -24.74 -6.95
C ASP A 43 0.39 -23.92 -7.98
N ASP A 44 0.67 -22.61 -8.05
CA ASP A 44 0.19 -21.63 -9.05
C ASP A 44 -1.34 -21.37 -9.16
N ASP A 45 -2.20 -22.05 -8.40
CA ASP A 45 -3.65 -22.00 -8.66
C ASP A 45 -4.48 -21.03 -7.79
N ALA A 46 -4.01 -20.63 -6.59
CA ALA A 46 -4.80 -19.74 -5.72
C ALA A 46 -3.95 -18.77 -4.87
N GLU A 47 -4.37 -17.50 -4.85
CA GLU A 47 -3.81 -16.48 -3.97
C GLU A 47 -4.20 -16.77 -2.50
N ILE A 48 -3.19 -17.01 -1.66
CA ILE A 48 -3.36 -17.36 -0.24
C ILE A 48 -3.05 -16.12 0.61
N LEU A 49 -4.01 -15.68 1.43
CA LEU A 49 -3.80 -14.58 2.37
C LEU A 49 -2.88 -15.00 3.52
N LEU A 50 -1.72 -14.36 3.62
CA LEU A 50 -0.69 -14.65 4.62
C LEU A 50 -0.74 -13.70 5.82
N ALA A 51 -1.07 -12.43 5.60
CA ALA A 51 -1.19 -11.44 6.66
C ALA A 51 -2.15 -10.31 6.26
N THR A 52 -2.84 -9.75 7.25
CA THR A 52 -3.59 -8.49 7.13
C THR A 52 -3.01 -7.48 8.09
N LEU A 53 -2.50 -6.36 7.55
CA LEU A 53 -1.87 -5.29 8.30
C LEU A 53 -2.80 -4.08 8.30
N ALA A 54 -3.16 -3.59 9.47
CA ALA A 54 -3.99 -2.40 9.63
C ALA A 54 -3.12 -1.15 9.79
N LEU A 55 -3.66 0.02 9.44
CA LEU A 55 -3.03 1.30 9.73
C LEU A 55 -2.71 1.42 11.23
N LEU A 56 -1.47 1.79 11.55
CA LEU A 56 -1.12 2.15 12.92
C LEU A 56 -1.70 3.52 13.26
N PRO A 57 -2.32 3.68 14.44
CA PRO A 57 -2.81 4.97 14.92
C PRO A 57 -1.74 6.06 14.82
N ASP A 58 -2.17 7.26 14.45
CA ASP A 58 -1.34 8.47 14.34
C ASP A 58 -0.15 8.38 13.37
N SER A 59 -0.06 7.32 12.57
CA SER A 59 1.03 7.16 11.61
C SER A 59 0.77 7.82 10.26
N LEU A 60 -0.50 8.09 9.93
CA LEU A 60 -0.92 8.66 8.65
C LEU A 60 -0.80 10.18 8.66
N TYR A 61 0.15 10.71 7.89
CA TYR A 61 0.37 12.15 7.78
C TYR A 61 0.79 12.57 6.36
N TYR A 62 0.56 13.84 6.06
CA TYR A 62 1.01 14.49 4.83
C TYR A 62 2.16 15.45 5.11
N ASP A 63 3.30 15.22 4.46
CA ASP A 63 4.42 16.13 4.39
C ASP A 63 4.18 17.15 3.27
N ALA A 64 3.96 18.41 3.64
CA ALA A 64 3.69 19.50 2.69
C ALA A 64 4.93 19.94 1.90
N PHE A 65 6.14 19.73 2.43
CA PHE A 65 7.38 20.09 1.76
C PHE A 65 7.69 19.09 0.64
N ASP A 66 7.68 17.80 0.97
CA ASP A 66 7.91 16.72 0.00
C ASP A 66 6.67 16.44 -0.87
N GLN A 67 5.49 16.96 -0.48
CA GLN A 67 4.19 16.61 -1.07
C GLN A 67 3.97 15.10 -1.10
N ARG A 68 4.12 14.48 0.06
CA ARG A 68 4.12 13.02 0.25
C ARG A 68 3.24 12.64 1.41
N ILE A 69 2.46 11.57 1.26
CA ILE A 69 1.79 10.93 2.39
C ILE A 69 2.67 9.77 2.87
N ASP A 70 2.90 9.72 4.17
CA ASP A 70 3.64 8.64 4.84
C ASP A 70 2.74 7.99 5.89
N PHE A 71 2.80 6.67 6.01
CA PHE A 71 2.08 5.90 7.02
C PHE A 71 2.68 4.54 7.24
N ILE A 72 2.25 3.89 8.32
CA ILE A 72 2.72 2.57 8.70
C ILE A 72 1.53 1.66 8.91
N VAL A 73 1.59 0.46 8.34
CA VAL A 73 0.64 -0.62 8.62
C VAL A 73 1.34 -1.72 9.41
N ALA A 74 0.63 -2.38 10.31
CA ALA A 74 1.13 -3.54 11.03
C ALA A 74 0.02 -4.54 11.36
N GLY A 75 0.39 -5.80 11.53
CA GLY A 75 -0.54 -6.87 11.88
C GLY A 75 0.14 -8.23 11.98
N PRO A 76 -0.54 -9.22 12.56
CA PRO A 76 0.02 -10.54 12.75
C PRO A 76 0.13 -11.30 11.43
N ILE A 77 1.21 -12.07 11.31
CA ILE A 77 1.33 -13.10 10.28
C ILE A 77 0.34 -14.21 10.62
N SER A 78 -0.60 -14.46 9.71
CA SER A 78 -1.68 -15.43 9.89
C SER A 78 -1.27 -16.82 9.41
N ARG A 79 -0.39 -16.90 8.40
CA ARG A 79 0.07 -18.15 7.80
C ARG A 79 1.52 -18.03 7.33
N ASN A 80 2.19 -19.17 7.22
CA ASN A 80 3.58 -19.28 6.74
C ASN A 80 3.83 -20.51 5.85
N ASP A 81 2.76 -21.07 5.29
CA ASP A 81 2.79 -22.26 4.43
C ASP A 81 3.25 -21.95 3.00
N CYS A 82 3.34 -20.68 2.62
CA CYS A 82 3.99 -20.24 1.39
C CYS A 82 4.68 -18.89 1.53
N VAL A 83 5.50 -18.56 0.53
CA VAL A 83 6.27 -17.31 0.52
C VAL A 83 5.39 -16.12 0.11
N PRO A 84 5.60 -14.93 0.69
CA PRO A 84 4.97 -13.70 0.22
C PRO A 84 5.40 -13.34 -1.21
N LEU A 85 4.45 -13.06 -2.09
CA LEU A 85 4.65 -12.75 -3.51
C LEU A 85 4.02 -11.41 -3.91
N THR A 86 2.81 -11.14 -3.44
CA THR A 86 2.03 -9.95 -3.79
C THR A 86 1.49 -9.26 -2.55
N TYR A 87 1.17 -7.98 -2.70
CA TYR A 87 0.44 -7.23 -1.70
C TYR A 87 -0.66 -6.37 -2.33
N ARG A 88 -1.66 -6.06 -1.51
CA ARG A 88 -2.69 -5.08 -1.82
C ARG A 88 -2.90 -4.17 -0.63
N LEU A 89 -2.51 -2.91 -0.76
CA LEU A 89 -2.95 -1.84 0.13
C LEU A 89 -4.29 -1.30 -0.38
N GLN A 90 -5.28 -1.17 0.49
CA GLN A 90 -6.62 -0.72 0.11
C GLN A 90 -7.20 0.20 1.17
N GLY A 91 -7.59 1.42 0.76
CA GLY A 91 -8.48 2.32 1.48
C GLY A 91 -9.93 2.11 1.06
N LYS A 92 -10.75 3.17 1.12
CA LYS A 92 -12.17 3.10 0.75
C LYS A 92 -12.35 2.91 -0.76
N VAL A 93 -11.59 3.66 -1.56
CA VAL A 93 -11.63 3.67 -3.02
C VAL A 93 -10.24 3.46 -3.60
N PHE A 94 -9.21 4.06 -2.99
CA PHE A 94 -7.85 3.95 -3.48
C PHE A 94 -7.24 2.59 -3.13
N ALA A 95 -6.48 2.04 -4.07
CA ALA A 95 -5.69 0.85 -3.79
C ALA A 95 -4.35 0.86 -4.50
N ILE A 96 -3.39 0.13 -3.93
CA ILE A 96 -2.09 -0.16 -4.52
C ILE A 96 -1.93 -1.67 -4.56
N THR A 97 -1.60 -2.20 -5.71
CA THR A 97 -1.16 -3.59 -5.85
C THR A 97 0.28 -3.64 -6.32
N GLY A 98 1.01 -4.67 -5.92
CA GLY A 98 2.39 -4.85 -6.36
C GLY A 98 2.98 -6.16 -5.89
N ARG A 99 4.24 -6.38 -6.27
CA ARG A 99 4.99 -7.56 -5.83
C ARG A 99 5.74 -7.27 -4.54
N CYS A 100 5.78 -8.23 -3.64
CA CYS A 100 6.60 -8.18 -2.44
C CYS A 100 7.60 -9.32 -2.38
N SER A 101 8.63 -9.20 -1.56
CA SER A 101 9.57 -10.29 -1.30
C SER A 101 10.21 -10.17 0.07
N MET A 102 10.42 -11.31 0.72
CA MET A 102 11.26 -11.41 1.91
C MET A 102 12.76 -11.40 1.59
N ILE A 103 13.13 -11.57 0.32
CA ILE A 103 14.53 -11.58 -0.13
C ILE A 103 14.90 -10.18 -0.61
N ALA A 104 16.00 -9.65 -0.08
CA ALA A 104 16.52 -8.36 -0.50
C ALA A 104 17.02 -8.37 -1.94
N ARG A 105 16.86 -7.24 -2.62
CA ARG A 105 17.40 -6.96 -3.96
C ARG A 105 16.87 -7.86 -5.09
N VAL A 106 15.71 -8.50 -4.91
CA VAL A 106 15.00 -9.19 -6.00
C VAL A 106 14.49 -8.17 -7.02
N CYS A 107 14.81 -8.39 -8.29
CA CYS A 107 14.42 -7.46 -9.35
C CYS A 107 12.90 -7.32 -9.49
N GLY A 108 12.44 -6.09 -9.74
CA GLY A 108 11.03 -5.75 -9.98
C GLY A 108 10.08 -5.95 -8.79
N VAL A 109 10.61 -6.07 -7.57
CA VAL A 109 9.81 -6.09 -6.34
C VAL A 109 9.51 -4.65 -5.91
N ASP A 110 8.26 -4.39 -5.57
CA ASP A 110 7.78 -3.08 -5.16
C ASP A 110 7.87 -2.90 -3.63
N LEU A 111 7.84 -4.00 -2.87
CA LEU A 111 7.84 -4.02 -1.41
C LEU A 111 8.80 -5.08 -0.83
N TYR A 112 9.80 -4.64 -0.08
CA TYR A 112 10.74 -5.55 0.60
C TYR A 112 10.34 -5.79 2.05
N LEU A 113 10.01 -7.04 2.37
CA LEU A 113 9.52 -7.50 3.67
C LEU A 113 10.62 -8.01 4.60
N GLN A 114 11.87 -8.13 4.12
CA GLN A 114 13.00 -8.77 4.80
C GLN A 114 13.30 -8.28 6.23
N ARG A 115 12.88 -7.07 6.60
CA ARG A 115 13.17 -6.45 7.91
C ARG A 115 11.99 -6.53 8.87
N SER A 116 10.83 -6.96 8.40
CA SER A 116 9.60 -6.85 9.16
C SER A 116 8.74 -8.11 9.13
N TYR A 117 8.92 -8.98 8.13
CA TYR A 117 8.19 -10.23 8.02
C TYR A 117 9.11 -11.38 8.43
N THR A 118 8.83 -12.02 9.56
CA THR A 118 9.69 -13.07 10.12
C THR A 118 9.38 -14.47 9.57
N GLY A 119 8.19 -14.67 8.99
CA GLY A 119 7.71 -15.99 8.58
C GLY A 119 7.20 -16.85 9.74
N ILE A 120 7.10 -16.29 10.95
CA ILE A 120 6.56 -16.98 12.13
C ILE A 120 5.11 -16.54 12.32
N VAL A 121 4.18 -17.50 12.39
CA VAL A 121 2.77 -17.21 12.65
C VAL A 121 2.61 -16.56 14.02
N GLY A 122 1.85 -15.48 14.08
CA GLY A 122 1.63 -14.68 15.28
C GLY A 122 2.59 -13.49 15.44
N ASP A 123 3.76 -13.51 14.78
CA ASP A 123 4.65 -12.35 14.79
C ASP A 123 4.04 -11.17 14.04
N VAL A 124 4.42 -9.96 14.44
CA VAL A 124 3.90 -8.72 13.85
C VAL A 124 4.74 -8.31 12.64
N ALA A 125 4.14 -8.39 11.46
CA ALA A 125 4.67 -7.74 10.27
C ALA A 125 4.36 -6.24 10.29
N ARG A 126 5.32 -5.42 9.89
CA ARG A 126 5.21 -3.95 9.87
C ARG A 126 5.74 -3.38 8.56
N GLN A 127 5.01 -2.48 7.93
CA GLN A 127 5.41 -1.88 6.68
C GLN A 127 5.16 -0.39 6.65
N LYS A 128 6.19 0.39 6.27
CA LYS A 128 6.04 1.80 5.94
C LYS A 128 5.66 1.95 4.47
N PHE A 129 4.69 2.79 4.20
CA PHE A 129 4.31 3.25 2.87
C PHE A 129 4.57 4.74 2.73
N SER A 130 4.91 5.12 1.50
CA SER A 130 5.11 6.50 1.08
C SER A 130 4.44 6.69 -0.27
N ILE A 131 3.58 7.69 -0.38
CA ILE A 131 2.82 8.02 -1.58
C ILE A 131 3.21 9.42 -2.03
N ASP A 132 3.88 9.52 -3.18
CA ASP A 132 4.20 10.79 -3.83
C ASP A 132 2.97 11.35 -4.55
N ILE A 133 2.48 12.49 -4.06
CA ILE A 133 1.26 13.13 -4.56
C ILE A 133 1.48 13.76 -5.93
N LYS A 134 2.67 14.33 -6.18
CA LYS A 134 3.00 14.91 -7.50
C LYS A 134 3.05 13.83 -8.56
N ALA A 135 3.62 12.67 -8.24
CA ALA A 135 3.66 11.54 -9.16
C ALA A 135 2.26 11.04 -9.50
N LEU A 136 1.38 10.89 -8.51
CA LEU A 136 -0.01 10.48 -8.74
C LEU A 136 -0.80 11.48 -9.60
N LEU A 137 -0.66 12.78 -9.34
CA LEU A 137 -1.32 13.82 -10.15
C LEU A 137 -0.85 13.79 -11.61
N LYS A 138 0.42 13.49 -11.87
CA LYS A 138 0.93 13.34 -13.25
C LYS A 138 0.31 12.14 -13.95
N MET A 139 0.19 11.01 -13.25
CA MET A 139 -0.44 9.80 -13.81
C MET A 139 -1.89 10.06 -14.23
N GLN A 140 -2.65 10.82 -13.44
CA GLN A 140 -4.03 11.20 -13.78
C GLN A 140 -4.11 12.07 -15.05
N LYS A 141 -3.17 13.01 -15.23
CA LYS A 141 -3.18 13.91 -16.41
C LYS A 141 -2.74 13.23 -17.72
N SER A 142 -2.18 12.03 -17.62
CA SER A 142 -1.70 11.25 -18.77
C SER A 142 -2.65 10.11 -19.16
N ALA A 143 -3.73 9.92 -18.40
CA ALA A 143 -4.84 9.02 -18.73
C ALA A 143 -5.91 9.79 -19.52
#